data_AF-A0A372N8I9-F1
#
_entry.id   AF-A0A372N8I9-F1
#
_cell.length_a   1.000
_cell.length_b   1.000
_cell.length_c   1.000
_cell.angle_alpha   90.00
_cell.angle_beta   90.00
_cell.angle_gamma   90.00
#
_symmetry.space_group_name_H-M   'P 1'
#
loop_
_entity.id
_entity.type
_entity.pdbx_description
1 polymer ?
#
loop_
_entity_poly.entity_id
_entity_poly.type
_entity_poly.pdbx_seq_one_letter_code
_entity_poly.pdbx_strand_id
1 'polypeptide(L)'
;MQARADEIPIEIVGQPDVTQGSEYAPVVDLDLANLPVEPHAYEGRADEQVLSPDDLSLLQPESELAMPEGSAARAAAAGAAPLEEDKTVTNETPIPAGVKLPDVSSTGGLSYEYPIDVPAFRGLEPKLSLNYNSSRKTKVAGTYQGWLGYGWGLDGISVIERMRPKMGIPSFDDSKIEDERDIYVLNGQPLYRCSDSRVSDGTSCLAGGNYVSEVENYLKISFNSTTREWKVKARAGTVTTFRAVGDIKPPATAPASGSDAHDLAYKARWMATSVEDVNGNEVTYGYSCPELPLCYVSSISYNKRTISFLYEERPDYLLMANGHTITTIKNRVESIIVKTEGAVTRGYRLEYSQAAGSGASQLASVQPFGSNLALDETGRIASGTSLPITTFAYNAGGSFTAAAELPSLKTAHFSSTSGTEGVKYRNRISVTDVNSDAVSEIFLHAYKTSASGTCGYALFHSPLMDGVFSKVVPTGLPCEVWQTSTEGTGLNTTYELPFRVADNGPGRRHLWRLFCPDLVVAVVAAPACHPLWRLVDRLARIAAA
;
A
#
# COMPACT_ATOMS: atom_id res chain seq x y z
N MET A 1 19.22 -63.47 3.43
CA MET A 1 20.38 -64.10 2.75
C MET A 1 21.45 -63.04 2.58
N GLN A 2 22.74 -63.38 2.75
CA GLN A 2 23.83 -62.43 2.51
C GLN A 2 24.13 -62.24 1.02
N ALA A 3 24.72 -61.08 0.69
CA ALA A 3 25.99 -61.03 -0.04
C ALA A 3 26.76 -59.76 0.36
N ARG A 4 28.03 -59.92 0.76
CA ARG A 4 29.11 -58.91 0.77
C ARG A 4 30.22 -59.48 -0.13
N ALA A 5 30.94 -58.60 -0.85
CA ALA A 5 32.32 -58.76 -1.32
C ALA A 5 32.71 -57.50 -2.14
N ASP A 6 33.95 -56.98 -2.13
CA ASP A 6 35.10 -57.20 -1.24
C ASP A 6 36.08 -56.00 -1.30
N GLU A 7 37.10 -56.02 -0.43
CA GLU A 7 38.11 -54.96 -0.12
C GLU A 7 39.53 -55.52 -0.49
N ILE A 8 40.73 -54.87 -0.55
CA ILE A 8 41.40 -53.60 -0.15
C ILE A 8 42.85 -53.62 -0.79
N PRO A 9 43.85 -52.68 -0.66
CA PRO A 9 43.95 -51.21 -0.47
C PRO A 9 44.85 -50.54 -1.59
N ILE A 10 45.43 -49.34 -1.40
CA ILE A 10 46.89 -48.95 -1.55
C ILE A 10 47.11 -47.42 -1.35
N GLU A 11 48.33 -47.01 -0.96
CA GLU A 11 48.70 -45.71 -0.33
C GLU A 11 50.03 -45.12 -0.89
N ILE A 12 50.52 -43.98 -0.34
CA ILE A 12 51.92 -43.41 -0.40
C ILE A 12 52.31 -42.63 -1.68
N VAL A 13 53.02 -41.48 -1.73
CA VAL A 13 53.46 -40.37 -0.81
C VAL A 13 53.93 -39.18 -1.71
N GLY A 14 53.97 -37.91 -1.23
CA GLY A 14 54.85 -36.89 -1.87
C GLY A 14 54.69 -35.39 -1.54
N GLN A 15 55.67 -34.82 -0.82
CA GLN A 15 56.12 -33.41 -0.80
C GLN A 15 57.67 -33.44 -0.69
N PRO A 16 58.45 -32.34 -0.85
CA PRO A 16 58.12 -30.95 -1.23
C PRO A 16 58.90 -30.47 -2.49
N ASP A 17 58.89 -29.17 -2.85
CA ASP A 17 60.01 -28.21 -2.63
C ASP A 17 59.68 -26.79 -3.18
N VAL A 18 60.54 -25.78 -2.94
CA VAL A 18 60.34 -24.35 -3.23
C VAL A 18 61.63 -23.69 -3.73
N THR A 19 61.60 -22.89 -4.81
CA THR A 19 62.42 -21.64 -4.96
C THR A 19 62.11 -20.82 -6.22
N GLN A 20 62.11 -19.48 -6.07
CA GLN A 20 62.42 -18.39 -7.05
C GLN A 20 61.70 -18.32 -8.42
N GLY A 21 61.37 -17.14 -8.97
CA GLY A 21 61.45 -15.78 -8.43
C GLY A 21 61.64 -14.69 -9.51
N SER A 22 60.88 -13.59 -9.44
CA SER A 22 61.17 -12.29 -10.08
C SER A 22 60.22 -11.21 -9.54
N GLU A 23 60.64 -9.95 -9.59
CA GLU A 23 60.05 -8.83 -8.83
C GLU A 23 59.14 -7.93 -9.68
N TYR A 24 58.16 -7.28 -9.03
CA TYR A 24 57.81 -5.87 -9.27
C TYR A 24 57.33 -5.22 -7.95
N ALA A 25 57.48 -3.90 -7.85
CA ALA A 25 57.50 -3.15 -6.59
C ALA A 25 56.12 -2.87 -5.95
N PRO A 26 56.04 -2.64 -4.61
CA PRO A 26 54.78 -2.46 -3.89
C PRO A 26 54.15 -1.07 -4.06
N VAL A 27 52.82 -1.01 -3.89
CA VAL A 27 52.07 0.24 -3.68
C VAL A 27 52.03 0.56 -2.18
N VAL A 28 52.11 1.85 -1.84
CA VAL A 28 52.27 2.34 -0.47
C VAL A 28 50.96 2.25 0.31
N ASP A 29 51.04 1.66 1.51
CA ASP A 29 49.96 1.65 2.49
C ASP A 29 49.84 3.04 3.14
N LEU A 30 48.64 3.62 3.18
CA LEU A 30 48.41 5.00 3.61
C LEU A 30 47.55 5.02 4.87
N ASP A 31 48.23 5.07 6.01
CA ASP A 31 47.62 5.23 7.32
C ASP A 31 46.76 6.50 7.38
N LEU A 32 45.49 6.34 7.79
CA LEU A 32 44.51 7.42 7.95
C LEU A 32 44.09 7.63 9.42
N ALA A 33 44.84 7.08 10.37
CA ALA A 33 44.69 7.35 11.80
C ALA A 33 45.27 8.72 12.22
N ASN A 34 44.82 9.83 11.59
CA ASN A 34 44.80 11.18 12.20
C ASN A 34 44.23 12.27 11.24
N LEU A 35 42.98 12.69 11.47
CA LEU A 35 42.52 14.07 11.22
C LEU A 35 41.53 14.47 12.35
N PRO A 36 41.49 15.74 12.77
CA PRO A 36 40.88 16.13 14.04
C PRO A 36 39.35 16.26 13.98
N VAL A 37 38.71 15.95 15.11
CA VAL A 37 37.31 16.31 15.40
C VAL A 37 37.32 17.49 16.37
N GLU A 38 36.89 18.67 15.92
CA GLU A 38 36.60 19.79 16.83
C GLU A 38 35.18 19.64 17.41
N PRO A 39 35.00 19.72 18.74
CA PRO A 39 33.69 19.59 19.38
C PRO A 39 32.99 20.94 19.50
N HIS A 40 31.83 21.11 18.85
CA HIS A 40 30.88 22.14 19.26
C HIS A 40 30.07 21.64 20.46
N ALA A 41 30.40 22.18 21.64
CA ALA A 41 29.70 21.89 22.88
C ALA A 41 28.27 22.46 22.86
N TYR A 42 27.36 21.73 23.51
CA TYR A 42 26.12 22.30 24.04
C TYR A 42 26.18 22.14 25.56
N GLU A 43 26.26 23.25 26.29
CA GLU A 43 26.37 23.21 27.74
C GLU A 43 25.04 22.76 28.36
N GLY A 44 25.10 21.74 29.21
CA GLY A 44 23.95 21.31 30.00
C GLY A 44 23.73 22.24 31.19
N ARG A 45 22.50 22.67 31.41
CA ARG A 45 22.06 23.21 32.70
C ARG A 45 21.05 22.26 33.33
N ALA A 46 21.49 21.54 34.36
CA ALA A 46 20.58 20.88 35.28
C ALA A 46 20.06 21.89 36.31
N ASP A 47 18.76 21.85 36.57
CA ASP A 47 18.13 22.33 37.80
C ASP A 47 16.98 21.35 38.09
N GLU A 48 17.26 20.33 38.90
CA GLU A 48 16.34 19.23 39.21
C GLU A 48 15.49 19.59 40.44
N GLN A 49 14.17 19.58 40.30
CA GLN A 49 13.26 19.56 41.44
C GLN A 49 12.25 18.41 41.34
N VAL A 50 12.41 17.45 42.25
CA VAL A 50 11.51 16.31 42.43
C VAL A 50 10.28 16.78 43.22
N LEU A 51 9.09 16.66 42.61
CA LEU A 51 7.82 16.83 43.31
C LEU A 51 7.38 15.48 43.93
N SER A 52 6.87 15.52 45.16
CA SER A 52 6.43 14.33 45.91
C SER A 52 5.00 13.89 45.56
N PRO A 53 4.60 12.64 45.86
CA PRO A 53 3.38 12.03 45.29
C PRO A 53 2.01 12.60 45.69
N ASP A 54 1.94 13.56 46.63
CA ASP A 54 0.68 13.96 47.29
C ASP A 54 -0.09 15.11 46.62
N ASP A 55 0.53 15.86 45.69
CA ASP A 55 -0.09 17.01 45.00
C ASP A 55 -1.03 16.63 43.82
N LEU A 56 -1.25 15.34 43.56
CA LEU A 56 -2.09 14.85 42.45
C LEU A 56 -3.61 14.89 42.73
N SER A 57 -4.06 15.52 43.81
CA SER A 57 -5.45 15.45 44.30
C SER A 57 -6.25 16.76 44.18
N LEU A 58 -6.09 17.52 43.09
CA LEU A 58 -7.03 18.59 42.69
C LEU A 58 -7.04 18.80 41.17
N LEU A 59 -8.22 19.16 40.64
CA LEU A 59 -8.63 19.46 39.24
C LEU A 59 -9.49 18.38 38.55
N GLN A 60 -10.78 18.71 38.40
CA GLN A 60 -11.76 18.02 37.55
C GLN A 60 -11.88 18.74 36.18
N PRO A 61 -12.42 18.09 35.13
CA PRO A 61 -12.33 18.60 33.76
C PRO A 61 -13.37 19.67 33.43
N GLU A 62 -12.93 20.72 32.74
CA GLU A 62 -13.80 21.69 32.05
C GLU A 62 -13.41 21.84 30.57
N SER A 63 -14.23 22.59 29.83
CA SER A 63 -14.36 22.54 28.37
C SER A 63 -13.41 23.45 27.58
N GLU A 64 -13.14 23.01 26.34
CA GLU A 64 -13.08 23.85 25.12
C GLU A 64 -12.61 25.31 25.27
N LEU A 65 -11.31 25.54 25.03
CA LEU A 65 -10.76 26.85 24.70
C LEU A 65 -9.80 26.73 23.51
N ALA A 66 -10.05 27.53 22.48
CA ALA A 66 -9.16 27.67 21.32
C ALA A 66 -7.92 28.53 21.67
N MET A 67 -6.80 28.25 21.01
CA MET A 67 -5.57 29.05 21.09
C MET A 67 -5.38 29.89 19.81
N PRO A 68 -4.84 31.12 19.90
CA PRO A 68 -4.98 32.14 18.85
C PRO A 68 -3.93 32.04 17.73
N GLU A 69 -4.27 32.54 16.55
CA GLU A 69 -3.32 32.74 15.45
C GLU A 69 -2.34 33.89 15.72
N GLY A 70 -1.04 33.62 15.61
CA GLY A 70 0.02 34.62 15.66
C GLY A 70 0.34 35.17 14.26
N SER A 71 0.20 36.49 14.08
CA SER A 71 0.27 37.12 12.76
C SER A 71 1.69 37.43 12.24
N ALA A 72 1.79 37.48 10.91
CA ALA A 72 2.69 38.32 10.10
C ALA A 72 4.11 37.84 9.73
N ALA A 73 4.25 37.40 8.47
CA ALA A 73 5.18 38.00 7.50
C ALA A 73 4.59 37.86 6.08
N ARG A 74 4.72 38.88 5.20
CA ARG A 74 4.07 38.89 3.86
C ARG A 74 4.85 39.68 2.81
N ALA A 75 5.56 38.99 1.92
CA ALA A 75 6.06 39.48 0.63
C ALA A 75 6.62 38.30 -0.19
N ALA A 76 6.48 38.21 -1.52
CA ALA A 76 5.57 38.90 -2.42
C ALA A 76 5.37 38.06 -3.70
N ALA A 77 4.15 38.05 -4.26
CA ALA A 77 3.85 37.55 -5.59
C ALA A 77 2.87 38.52 -6.25
N ALA A 78 3.05 38.79 -7.55
CA ALA A 78 2.34 39.87 -8.23
C ALA A 78 1.48 39.35 -9.40
N GLY A 79 0.31 39.98 -9.61
CA GLY A 79 -0.28 40.06 -10.95
C GLY A 79 -1.13 38.88 -11.43
N ALA A 80 -1.88 38.20 -10.56
CA ALA A 80 -3.08 37.49 -11.00
C ALA A 80 -4.31 38.40 -10.79
N ALA A 81 -5.15 38.57 -11.81
CA ALA A 81 -6.43 39.27 -11.66
C ALA A 81 -7.40 38.42 -10.82
N PRO A 82 -8.25 39.01 -9.97
CA PRO A 82 -9.27 38.26 -9.27
C PRO A 82 -10.25 37.68 -10.30
N LEU A 83 -10.43 36.36 -10.28
CA LEU A 83 -11.63 35.75 -10.83
C LEU A 83 -12.81 36.26 -10.00
N GLU A 84 -13.84 36.81 -10.65
CA GLU A 84 -15.02 37.24 -9.90
C GLU A 84 -15.72 36.01 -9.30
N GLU A 85 -15.94 36.08 -8.00
CA GLU A 85 -16.62 35.08 -7.20
C GLU A 85 -18.10 35.05 -7.63
N ASP A 86 -18.56 33.96 -8.26
CA ASP A 86 -19.95 33.84 -8.74
C ASP A 86 -20.92 33.68 -7.57
N LYS A 87 -21.42 34.81 -7.05
CA LYS A 87 -22.35 34.87 -5.90
C LYS A 87 -23.80 34.57 -6.27
N THR A 88 -24.08 33.79 -7.33
CA THR A 88 -25.46 33.51 -7.78
C THR A 88 -26.10 32.24 -7.21
N VAL A 89 -25.48 31.59 -6.21
CA VAL A 89 -26.07 30.45 -5.46
C VAL A 89 -26.42 30.82 -4.01
N THR A 90 -27.09 31.95 -3.79
CA THR A 90 -27.64 32.33 -2.46
C THR A 90 -28.92 31.57 -2.10
N ASN A 91 -28.89 30.24 -2.25
CA ASN A 91 -29.96 29.32 -1.86
C ASN A 91 -29.34 28.00 -1.35
N GLU A 92 -28.49 28.11 -0.34
CA GLU A 92 -28.12 26.95 0.47
C GLU A 92 -29.37 26.42 1.17
N THR A 93 -29.97 25.39 0.58
CA THR A 93 -31.05 24.63 1.22
C THR A 93 -30.48 24.08 2.54
N PRO A 94 -31.06 24.39 3.72
CA PRO A 94 -30.47 23.98 4.98
C PRO A 94 -30.23 22.46 5.00
N ILE A 95 -28.96 22.08 5.18
CA ILE A 95 -28.55 20.66 5.20
C ILE A 95 -29.39 19.96 6.29
N PRO A 96 -30.18 18.91 5.95
CA PRO A 96 -31.05 18.27 6.92
C PRO A 96 -30.27 17.77 8.13
N ALA A 97 -30.75 18.09 9.34
CA ALA A 97 -30.08 17.76 10.59
C ALA A 97 -29.80 16.24 10.67
N GLY A 98 -28.52 15.87 10.78
CA GLY A 98 -28.04 14.49 10.79
C GLY A 98 -27.34 14.03 9.50
N VAL A 99 -27.35 14.83 8.42
CA VAL A 99 -26.48 14.58 7.25
C VAL A 99 -25.03 14.94 7.62
N LYS A 100 -24.19 13.92 7.79
CA LYS A 100 -22.73 14.07 7.89
C LYS A 100 -22.18 14.51 6.52
N LEU A 101 -21.40 15.58 6.47
CA LEU A 101 -20.70 15.99 5.25
C LEU A 101 -19.45 15.13 5.02
N PRO A 102 -18.98 15.00 3.76
CA PRO A 102 -17.63 14.53 3.47
C PRO A 102 -16.57 15.43 4.12
N ASP A 103 -15.47 14.81 4.55
CA ASP A 103 -14.35 15.47 5.22
C ASP A 103 -13.06 15.29 4.40
N VAL A 104 -12.10 16.20 4.53
CA VAL A 104 -10.79 16.12 3.85
C VAL A 104 -9.73 15.83 4.90
N SER A 105 -9.29 14.57 4.94
CA SER A 105 -8.23 14.13 5.85
C SER A 105 -6.92 14.88 5.61
N SER A 106 -6.03 14.90 6.61
CA SER A 106 -4.74 15.60 6.57
C SER A 106 -3.75 15.13 5.48
N THR A 107 -4.08 14.05 4.76
CA THR A 107 -3.35 13.58 3.56
C THR A 107 -3.94 14.09 2.24
N GLY A 108 -4.94 14.97 2.28
CA GLY A 108 -5.72 15.43 1.12
C GLY A 108 -6.78 14.42 0.63
N GLY A 109 -6.92 13.28 1.31
CA GLY A 109 -7.90 12.25 0.95
C GLY A 109 -9.31 12.61 1.40
N LEU A 110 -10.24 12.75 0.45
CA LEU A 110 -11.67 12.88 0.71
C LEU A 110 -12.16 11.61 1.41
N SER A 111 -12.81 11.77 2.56
CA SER A 111 -13.30 10.69 3.41
C SER A 111 -14.77 10.91 3.75
N TYR A 112 -15.54 9.83 3.85
CA TYR A 112 -16.95 9.88 4.23
C TYR A 112 -17.33 8.63 5.02
N GLU A 113 -18.33 8.74 5.89
CA GLU A 113 -18.80 7.64 6.72
C GLU A 113 -20.33 7.57 6.72
N TYR A 114 -20.87 6.41 6.32
CA TYR A 114 -22.27 6.07 6.44
C TYR A 114 -22.50 5.13 7.63
N PRO A 115 -23.10 5.57 8.75
CA PRO A 115 -23.29 4.73 9.92
C PRO A 115 -24.37 3.65 9.68
N ILE A 116 -24.06 2.42 10.06
CA ILE A 116 -25.04 1.34 10.17
C ILE A 116 -25.50 1.30 11.64
N ASP A 117 -26.62 1.95 11.91
CA ASP A 117 -27.34 1.88 13.19
C ASP A 117 -27.62 0.42 13.59
N VAL A 118 -27.21 0.07 14.81
CA VAL A 118 -27.26 -1.25 15.44
C VAL A 118 -27.77 -1.13 16.88
N PRO A 119 -28.61 -2.06 17.38
CA PRO A 119 -29.17 -1.97 18.73
C PRO A 119 -28.12 -2.02 19.85
N ALA A 120 -27.94 -0.91 20.57
CA ALA A 120 -26.92 -0.76 21.61
C ALA A 120 -26.91 -1.90 22.67
N PHE A 121 -25.70 -2.32 23.06
CA PHE A 121 -25.38 -3.40 23.98
C PHE A 121 -24.19 -3.02 24.87
N ARG A 122 -24.43 -2.08 25.79
CA ARG A 122 -23.48 -1.67 26.85
C ARG A 122 -22.14 -1.09 26.35
N GLY A 123 -22.05 -0.68 25.07
CA GLY A 123 -20.81 -0.21 24.45
C GLY A 123 -20.00 -1.30 23.76
N LEU A 124 -20.47 -2.56 23.77
CA LEU A 124 -19.92 -3.67 22.99
C LEU A 124 -20.52 -3.80 21.59
N GLU A 125 -21.63 -3.11 21.29
CA GLU A 125 -22.28 -3.19 19.98
C GLU A 125 -21.28 -2.93 18.83
N PRO A 126 -21.33 -3.75 17.76
CA PRO A 126 -20.35 -3.66 16.68
C PRO A 126 -20.52 -2.32 15.95
N LYS A 127 -19.50 -1.45 16.03
CA LYS A 127 -19.50 -0.11 15.42
C LYS A 127 -19.36 -0.20 13.90
N LEU A 128 -20.43 -0.64 13.24
CA LEU A 128 -20.51 -0.81 11.80
C LEU A 128 -20.74 0.54 11.11
N SER A 129 -19.87 0.86 10.16
CA SER A 129 -20.11 1.94 9.19
C SER A 129 -19.47 1.60 7.86
N LEU A 130 -20.06 2.12 6.79
CA LEU A 130 -19.49 2.06 5.45
C LEU A 130 -18.56 3.27 5.33
N ASN A 131 -17.26 3.05 5.20
CA ASN A 131 -16.27 4.11 5.10
C ASN A 131 -15.78 4.28 3.65
N TYR A 132 -15.79 5.51 3.15
CA TYR A 132 -15.17 5.89 1.90
C TYR A 132 -13.86 6.64 2.18
N ASN A 133 -12.83 6.39 1.37
CA ASN A 133 -11.64 7.24 1.33
C ASN A 133 -11.07 7.25 -0.10
N SER A 134 -10.89 8.42 -0.70
CA SER A 134 -10.47 8.55 -2.10
C SER A 134 -9.02 8.15 -2.38
N SER A 135 -8.17 8.11 -1.35
CA SER A 135 -6.78 7.65 -1.44
C SER A 135 -6.64 6.12 -1.41
N ARG A 136 -7.74 5.38 -1.18
CA ARG A 136 -7.72 3.91 -1.16
C ARG A 136 -7.48 3.33 -2.54
N LYS A 137 -6.60 2.32 -2.55
CA LYS A 137 -6.18 1.59 -3.75
C LYS A 137 -6.91 0.26 -3.81
N THR A 138 -6.86 -0.42 -4.95
CA THR A 138 -7.46 -1.75 -5.15
C THR A 138 -6.87 -2.85 -4.26
N LYS A 139 -5.75 -2.61 -3.55
CA LYS A 139 -5.18 -3.57 -2.59
C LYS A 139 -6.12 -3.77 -1.40
N VAL A 140 -6.80 -4.90 -1.40
CA VAL A 140 -7.59 -5.42 -0.28
C VAL A 140 -6.70 -5.62 0.96
N ALA A 141 -7.10 -5.00 2.08
CA ALA A 141 -6.41 -5.04 3.37
C ALA A 141 -7.26 -4.37 4.47
N GLY A 142 -7.13 -4.81 5.72
CA GLY A 142 -7.76 -4.15 6.87
C GLY A 142 -9.28 -4.07 6.72
N THR A 143 -9.87 -2.87 6.90
CA THR A 143 -11.33 -2.68 6.73
C THR A 143 -11.76 -2.53 5.26
N TYR A 144 -10.82 -2.38 4.32
CA TYR A 144 -11.07 -2.51 2.88
C TYR A 144 -10.98 -3.98 2.44
N GLN A 145 -12.02 -4.76 2.77
CA GLN A 145 -12.15 -6.17 2.35
C GLN A 145 -12.73 -6.35 0.93
N GLY A 146 -12.87 -5.26 0.17
CA GLY A 146 -13.42 -5.26 -1.19
C GLY A 146 -14.94 -5.45 -1.29
N TRP A 147 -15.63 -5.68 -0.16
CA TRP A 147 -17.05 -6.04 -0.07
C TRP A 147 -18.05 -4.96 -0.51
N LEU A 148 -17.62 -3.70 -0.69
CA LEU A 148 -18.50 -2.53 -0.91
C LEU A 148 -18.14 -1.73 -2.17
N GLY A 149 -17.37 -2.32 -3.09
CA GLY A 149 -16.91 -1.62 -4.30
C GLY A 149 -15.69 -0.71 -4.05
N TYR A 150 -15.31 0.05 -5.07
CA TYR A 150 -14.08 0.84 -5.10
C TYR A 150 -14.10 1.99 -4.07
N GLY A 151 -13.04 2.11 -3.27
CA GLY A 151 -12.89 3.13 -2.23
C GLY A 151 -13.63 2.83 -0.92
N TRP A 152 -14.63 1.95 -0.93
CA TRP A 152 -15.49 1.65 0.23
C TRP A 152 -15.07 0.41 1.01
N GLY A 153 -15.04 0.55 2.34
CA GLY A 153 -14.75 -0.51 3.31
C GLY A 153 -15.79 -0.57 4.41
N LEU A 154 -15.72 -1.61 5.24
CA LEU A 154 -16.69 -1.89 6.30
C LEU A 154 -15.96 -1.90 7.66
N ASP A 155 -16.25 -0.90 8.49
CA ASP A 155 -15.74 -0.84 9.86
C ASP A 155 -16.56 -1.72 10.81
N GLY A 156 -16.08 -1.86 12.05
CA GLY A 156 -16.71 -2.70 13.09
C GLY A 156 -16.40 -4.19 13.00
N ILE A 157 -15.69 -4.65 11.96
CA ILE A 157 -15.20 -6.03 11.83
C ILE A 157 -13.67 -5.99 11.72
N SER A 158 -12.97 -6.53 12.72
CA SER A 158 -11.51 -6.53 12.75
C SER A 158 -10.89 -7.78 12.14
N VAL A 159 -9.73 -7.61 11.52
CA VAL A 159 -8.94 -8.66 10.87
C VAL A 159 -7.46 -8.51 11.20
N ILE A 160 -6.76 -9.64 11.34
CA ILE A 160 -5.30 -9.70 11.36
C ILE A 160 -4.82 -10.46 10.12
N GLU A 161 -3.86 -9.91 9.39
CA GLU A 161 -3.38 -10.46 8.12
C GLU A 161 -1.85 -10.59 8.12
N ARG A 162 -1.29 -11.62 7.48
CA ARG A 162 0.16 -11.78 7.29
C ARG A 162 0.60 -11.05 6.02
N MET A 163 1.65 -10.26 6.11
CA MET A 163 2.20 -9.47 4.99
C MET A 163 3.72 -9.39 5.06
N ARG A 164 4.39 -9.07 3.95
CA ARG A 164 5.79 -8.63 4.02
C ARG A 164 5.88 -7.20 4.57
N PRO A 165 7.01 -6.81 5.19
CA PRO A 165 7.29 -5.42 5.55
C PRO A 165 7.04 -4.47 4.38
N LYS A 166 6.63 -3.23 4.68
CA LYS A 166 6.19 -2.24 3.67
C LYS A 166 4.98 -2.71 2.85
N MET A 167 4.08 -3.46 3.49
CA MET A 167 2.78 -3.93 2.95
C MET A 167 2.88 -4.83 1.71
N GLY A 168 3.95 -5.63 1.60
CA GLY A 168 4.11 -6.59 0.51
C GLY A 168 3.26 -7.86 0.66
N ILE A 169 3.18 -8.65 -0.42
CA ILE A 169 2.57 -9.99 -0.43
C ILE A 169 3.40 -10.92 0.50
N PRO A 170 2.79 -11.70 1.41
CA PRO A 170 3.53 -12.53 2.37
C PRO A 170 4.34 -13.63 1.69
N SER A 171 5.46 -14.02 2.31
CA SER A 171 6.32 -15.12 1.84
C SER A 171 6.08 -16.47 2.52
N PHE A 172 5.37 -16.49 3.65
CA PHE A 172 5.10 -17.64 4.54
C PHE A 172 6.33 -18.36 5.14
N ASP A 173 7.54 -18.00 4.70
CA ASP A 173 8.81 -18.45 5.26
C ASP A 173 9.05 -17.87 6.67
N ASP A 174 8.80 -18.71 7.67
CA ASP A 174 9.05 -18.40 9.09
C ASP A 174 10.54 -18.48 9.49
N SER A 175 11.43 -18.93 8.59
CA SER A 175 12.89 -18.98 8.83
C SER A 175 13.57 -17.62 8.64
N LYS A 176 13.00 -16.73 7.80
CA LYS A 176 13.50 -15.37 7.58
C LYS A 176 13.58 -14.57 8.88
N ILE A 177 14.50 -13.61 8.94
CA ILE A 177 14.73 -12.75 10.11
C ILE A 177 14.59 -11.27 9.74
N GLU A 178 14.44 -10.41 10.76
CA GLU A 178 14.51 -8.95 10.68
C GLU A 178 13.64 -8.34 9.56
N ASP A 179 14.24 -7.70 8.54
CA ASP A 179 13.54 -7.07 7.40
C ASP A 179 13.09 -8.06 6.31
N GLU A 180 13.52 -9.32 6.39
CA GLU A 180 13.01 -10.38 5.52
C GLU A 180 11.85 -11.18 6.12
N ARG A 181 11.55 -11.02 7.42
CA ARG A 181 10.46 -11.74 8.09
C ARG A 181 9.09 -11.14 7.73
N ASP A 182 8.09 -11.98 7.51
CA ASP A 182 6.70 -11.53 7.41
C ASP A 182 6.24 -10.88 8.73
N ILE A 183 5.58 -9.73 8.63
CA ILE A 183 4.87 -9.07 9.72
C ILE A 183 3.40 -9.51 9.74
N TYR A 184 2.71 -9.18 10.82
CA TYR A 184 1.26 -9.20 10.86
C TYR A 184 0.74 -7.75 10.82
N VAL A 185 -0.47 -7.54 10.31
CA VAL A 185 -1.14 -6.24 10.32
C VAL A 185 -2.52 -6.38 10.96
N LEU A 186 -2.83 -5.57 11.97
CA LEU A 186 -4.14 -5.49 12.61
C LEU A 186 -4.93 -4.34 11.98
N ASN A 187 -6.02 -4.65 11.26
CA ASN A 187 -6.82 -3.67 10.52
C ASN A 187 -6.01 -2.80 9.54
N GLY A 188 -4.83 -3.26 9.11
CA GLY A 188 -3.89 -2.51 8.27
C GLY A 188 -2.73 -1.83 9.03
N GLN A 189 -2.70 -1.88 10.37
CA GLN A 189 -1.60 -1.36 11.19
C GLN A 189 -0.54 -2.44 11.45
N PRO A 190 0.76 -2.25 11.09
CA PRO A 190 1.80 -3.24 11.32
C PRO A 190 2.03 -3.60 12.78
N LEU A 191 2.31 -4.88 13.01
CA LEU A 191 2.63 -5.51 14.29
C LEU A 191 4.03 -6.14 14.26
N TYR A 192 4.83 -5.81 15.26
CA TYR A 192 6.18 -6.35 15.50
C TYR A 192 6.18 -7.25 16.73
N ARG A 193 7.11 -8.22 16.79
CA ARG A 193 7.25 -9.11 17.96
C ARG A 193 7.94 -8.37 19.10
N CYS A 194 7.49 -8.57 20.34
CA CYS A 194 8.17 -8.07 21.54
C CYS A 194 9.55 -8.71 21.78
N SER A 195 9.96 -9.68 20.96
CA SER A 195 11.28 -10.32 20.98
C SER A 195 12.13 -9.95 19.75
N ASP A 196 11.74 -8.94 18.99
CA ASP A 196 12.52 -8.39 17.88
C ASP A 196 13.49 -7.34 18.45
N SER A 197 14.77 -7.38 18.04
CA SER A 197 15.82 -6.48 18.53
C SER A 197 15.54 -4.99 18.28
N ARG A 198 14.59 -4.69 17.39
CA ARG A 198 14.15 -3.32 17.03
C ARG A 198 13.03 -2.78 17.93
N VAL A 199 12.44 -3.62 18.79
CA VAL A 199 11.38 -3.21 19.74
C VAL A 199 12.01 -3.01 21.12
N SER A 200 12.23 -1.75 21.52
CA SER A 200 12.75 -1.44 22.86
C SER A 200 11.65 -1.49 23.93
N ASP A 201 10.62 -0.64 23.80
CA ASP A 201 9.71 -0.30 24.91
C ASP A 201 8.22 -0.26 24.50
N GLY A 202 7.71 -1.31 23.87
CA GLY A 202 6.30 -1.38 23.47
C GLY A 202 5.34 -1.53 24.66
N THR A 203 4.30 -0.70 24.80
CA THR A 203 3.37 -0.77 25.96
C THR A 203 2.67 -2.11 26.04
N SER A 204 2.30 -2.68 24.89
CA SER A 204 1.76 -4.04 24.79
C SER A 204 2.70 -5.09 25.42
N CYS A 205 4.01 -4.98 25.16
CA CYS A 205 5.03 -5.88 25.68
C CYS A 205 5.18 -5.75 27.20
N LEU A 206 5.25 -4.52 27.71
CA LEU A 206 5.29 -4.21 29.15
C LEU A 206 4.02 -4.70 29.88
N ALA A 207 2.86 -4.65 29.23
CA ALA A 207 1.62 -5.23 29.74
C ALA A 207 1.58 -6.78 29.69
N GLY A 208 2.66 -7.43 29.24
CA GLY A 208 2.77 -8.89 29.10
C GLY A 208 2.08 -9.44 27.85
N GLY A 209 2.02 -8.65 26.77
CA GLY A 209 1.74 -9.11 25.40
C GLY A 209 3.00 -9.73 24.76
N ASN A 210 2.90 -10.16 23.50
CA ASN A 210 4.07 -10.64 22.73
C ASN A 210 4.17 -10.06 21.30
N TYR A 211 3.24 -9.18 20.92
CA TYR A 211 3.38 -8.27 19.78
C TYR A 211 3.03 -6.83 20.21
N VAL A 212 3.51 -5.83 19.47
CA VAL A 212 3.14 -4.41 19.60
C VAL A 212 2.92 -3.80 18.21
N SER A 213 2.13 -2.74 18.09
CA SER A 213 1.94 -2.02 16.83
C SER A 213 3.03 -0.98 16.56
N GLU A 214 3.25 -0.66 15.28
CA GLU A 214 4.27 0.31 14.82
C GLU A 214 4.06 1.72 15.41
N VAL A 215 2.82 2.23 15.34
CA VAL A 215 2.37 3.36 16.17
C VAL A 215 1.62 2.78 17.36
N GLU A 216 1.94 3.27 18.57
CA GLU A 216 1.33 2.83 19.82
C GLU A 216 -0.19 3.09 19.84
N ASN A 217 -0.94 2.11 20.33
CA ASN A 217 -2.40 2.13 20.42
C ASN A 217 -2.95 1.70 21.79
N TYR A 218 -2.05 1.35 22.73
CA TYR A 218 -2.35 0.91 24.09
C TYR A 218 -3.24 -0.33 24.16
N LEU A 219 -3.18 -1.18 23.13
CA LEU A 219 -3.77 -2.52 23.15
C LEU A 219 -2.72 -3.51 23.64
N LYS A 220 -3.10 -4.42 24.55
CA LYS A 220 -2.28 -5.60 24.84
C LYS A 220 -2.55 -6.65 23.78
N ILE A 221 -1.55 -6.97 22.96
CA ILE A 221 -1.63 -7.88 21.82
C ILE A 221 -0.84 -9.16 22.13
N SER A 222 -1.55 -10.30 22.07
CA SER A 222 -0.99 -11.63 22.32
C SER A 222 -1.36 -12.59 21.18
N PHE A 223 -0.37 -13.28 20.61
CA PHE A 223 -0.56 -14.42 19.70
C PHE A 223 -0.12 -15.72 20.36
N ASN A 224 -0.95 -16.75 20.25
CA ASN A 224 -0.62 -18.13 20.60
C ASN A 224 -0.51 -18.94 19.30
N SER A 225 0.71 -19.35 18.94
CA SER A 225 0.98 -20.12 17.72
C SER A 225 0.45 -21.56 17.77
N THR A 226 0.27 -22.14 18.95
CA THR A 226 -0.27 -23.50 19.12
C THR A 226 -1.76 -23.55 18.84
N THR A 227 -2.53 -22.59 19.35
CA THR A 227 -3.97 -22.46 19.06
C THR A 227 -4.27 -21.63 17.81
N ARG A 228 -3.25 -20.99 17.22
CA ARG A 228 -3.35 -20.03 16.11
C ARG A 228 -4.36 -18.91 16.41
N GLU A 229 -4.33 -18.42 17.65
CA GLU A 229 -5.29 -17.46 18.17
C GLU A 229 -4.59 -16.15 18.54
N TRP A 230 -5.18 -15.02 18.14
CA TRP A 230 -4.81 -13.70 18.65
C TRP A 230 -5.81 -13.24 19.68
N LYS A 231 -5.34 -12.61 20.75
CA LYS A 231 -6.15 -11.83 21.68
C LYS A 231 -5.62 -10.39 21.71
N VAL A 232 -6.52 -9.45 21.44
CA VAL A 232 -6.26 -8.01 21.47
C VAL A 232 -7.11 -7.43 22.59
N LYS A 233 -6.49 -7.04 23.69
CA LYS A 233 -7.17 -6.49 24.87
C LYS A 233 -7.03 -4.97 24.90
N ALA A 234 -8.16 -4.27 24.89
CA ALA A 234 -8.22 -2.82 24.98
C ALA A 234 -8.02 -2.31 26.41
N ARG A 235 -7.69 -1.01 26.56
CA ARG A 235 -7.57 -0.32 27.87
C ARG A 235 -8.77 -0.56 28.80
N ALA A 236 -9.98 -0.59 28.25
CA ALA A 236 -11.23 -0.81 28.99
C ALA A 236 -11.44 -2.27 29.50
N GLY A 237 -10.49 -3.17 29.24
CA GLY A 237 -10.53 -4.56 29.67
C GLY A 237 -11.14 -5.52 28.64
N THR A 238 -11.93 -5.01 27.69
CA THR A 238 -12.52 -5.76 26.56
C THR A 238 -11.47 -6.53 25.76
N VAL A 239 -11.76 -7.78 25.39
CA VAL A 239 -10.88 -8.66 24.61
C VAL A 239 -11.53 -9.03 23.29
N THR A 240 -10.88 -8.69 22.18
CA THR A 240 -11.20 -9.24 20.85
C THR A 240 -10.36 -10.49 20.61
N THR A 241 -11.01 -11.62 20.34
CA THR A 241 -10.36 -12.89 19.98
C THR A 241 -10.45 -13.10 18.47
N PHE A 242 -9.32 -13.45 17.82
CA PHE A 242 -9.24 -13.74 16.39
C PHE A 242 -8.71 -15.15 16.17
N ARG A 243 -9.34 -15.90 15.26
CA ARG A 243 -8.94 -17.29 14.91
C ARG A 243 -8.62 -17.38 13.42
N ALA A 244 -7.71 -18.29 13.06
CA ALA A 244 -7.31 -18.43 11.65
C ALA A 244 -8.52 -18.84 10.79
N VAL A 245 -8.54 -18.45 9.53
CA VAL A 245 -9.68 -18.71 8.63
C VAL A 245 -10.01 -20.21 8.49
N GLY A 246 -8.99 -21.08 8.46
CA GLY A 246 -9.15 -22.54 8.48
C GLY A 246 -9.53 -23.14 9.84
N ASP A 247 -9.47 -22.37 10.93
CA ASP A 247 -9.99 -22.75 12.25
C ASP A 247 -11.44 -22.26 12.47
N ILE A 248 -11.88 -21.26 11.70
CA ILE A 248 -13.27 -20.79 11.60
C ILE A 248 -14.07 -21.70 10.67
N LYS A 249 -13.52 -22.02 9.50
CA LYS A 249 -14.09 -22.96 8.54
C LYS A 249 -13.04 -24.01 8.13
N PRO A 250 -12.95 -25.14 8.87
CA PRO A 250 -12.06 -26.23 8.50
C PRO A 250 -12.33 -26.75 7.07
N PRO A 251 -11.29 -26.95 6.25
CA PRO A 251 -11.43 -27.61 4.96
C PRO A 251 -11.80 -29.08 5.16
N ALA A 252 -12.56 -29.66 4.22
CA ALA A 252 -13.07 -31.03 4.34
C ALA A 252 -11.97 -32.10 4.44
N THR A 253 -10.80 -31.82 3.86
CA THR A 253 -9.55 -32.56 4.07
C THR A 253 -8.54 -31.59 4.69
N ALA A 254 -7.91 -31.96 5.80
CA ALA A 254 -6.86 -31.15 6.39
C ALA A 254 -5.64 -31.07 5.44
N PRO A 255 -5.18 -29.86 5.05
CA PRO A 255 -4.03 -29.72 4.16
C PRO A 255 -2.73 -30.13 4.87
N ALA A 256 -1.80 -30.72 4.12
CA ALA A 256 -0.53 -31.17 4.67
C ALA A 256 0.30 -30.00 5.23
N SER A 257 0.94 -30.20 6.39
CA SER A 257 1.83 -29.20 6.97
C SER A 257 2.94 -28.81 5.99
N GLY A 258 3.15 -27.50 5.81
CA GLY A 258 4.12 -26.97 4.84
C GLY A 258 3.63 -26.90 3.39
N SER A 259 2.36 -27.20 3.11
CA SER A 259 1.73 -26.92 1.81
C SER A 259 1.11 -25.53 1.74
N ASP A 260 1.03 -24.98 0.54
CA ASP A 260 0.40 -23.70 0.22
C ASP A 260 -1.00 -23.57 0.84
N ALA A 261 -1.81 -24.63 0.69
CA ALA A 261 -3.18 -24.68 1.22
C ALA A 261 -3.22 -24.67 2.76
N HIS A 262 -2.21 -25.24 3.43
CA HIS A 262 -2.08 -25.16 4.88
C HIS A 262 -1.73 -23.74 5.33
N ASP A 263 -0.83 -23.08 4.62
CA ASP A 263 -0.42 -21.71 4.97
C ASP A 263 -1.52 -20.69 4.69
N LEU A 264 -2.31 -20.86 3.63
CA LEU A 264 -3.51 -20.07 3.38
C LEU A 264 -4.62 -20.33 4.41
N ALA A 265 -4.81 -21.57 4.85
CA ALA A 265 -5.78 -21.90 5.90
C ALA A 265 -5.37 -21.37 7.29
N TYR A 266 -4.09 -21.48 7.66
CA TYR A 266 -3.65 -21.39 9.06
C TYR A 266 -2.59 -20.31 9.37
N LYS A 267 -2.00 -19.67 8.35
CA LYS A 267 -0.98 -18.61 8.52
C LYS A 267 -1.30 -17.28 7.81
N ALA A 268 -2.27 -17.21 6.91
CA ALA A 268 -2.51 -16.02 6.08
C ALA A 268 -3.38 -14.95 6.75
N ARG A 269 -4.48 -15.35 7.38
CA ARG A 269 -5.52 -14.43 7.86
C ARG A 269 -6.25 -14.97 9.09
N TRP A 270 -6.57 -14.07 10.01
CA TRP A 270 -7.36 -14.29 11.21
C TRP A 270 -8.51 -13.28 11.26
N MET A 271 -9.74 -13.75 11.38
CA MET A 271 -10.91 -12.87 11.56
C MET A 271 -11.25 -12.80 13.05
N ALA A 272 -11.72 -11.65 13.53
CA ALA A 272 -12.28 -11.55 14.88
C ALA A 272 -13.50 -12.48 14.99
N THR A 273 -13.49 -13.42 15.93
CA THR A 273 -14.59 -14.37 16.17
C THR A 273 -15.46 -13.95 17.35
N SER A 274 -14.89 -13.28 18.35
CA SER A 274 -15.67 -12.66 19.42
C SER A 274 -15.02 -11.44 20.05
N VAL A 275 -15.85 -10.63 20.71
CA VAL A 275 -15.48 -9.49 21.55
C VAL A 275 -16.19 -9.65 22.89
N GLU A 276 -15.44 -9.73 23.99
CA GLU A 276 -15.94 -10.00 25.35
C GLU A 276 -15.53 -8.87 26.31
N ASP A 277 -16.43 -8.40 27.19
CA ASP A 277 -16.08 -7.47 28.27
C ASP A 277 -15.67 -8.16 29.59
N VAL A 278 -15.29 -7.36 30.59
CA VAL A 278 -14.91 -7.86 31.93
C VAL A 278 -16.09 -8.39 32.76
N ASN A 279 -17.31 -8.35 32.22
CA ASN A 279 -18.54 -8.83 32.83
C ASN A 279 -19.10 -10.09 32.15
N GLY A 280 -18.43 -10.62 31.13
CA GLY A 280 -18.88 -11.79 30.36
C GLY A 280 -20.00 -11.49 29.36
N ASN A 281 -20.22 -10.22 28.99
CA ASN A 281 -21.05 -9.90 27.82
C ASN A 281 -20.22 -10.16 26.56
N GLU A 282 -20.75 -10.96 25.62
CA GLU A 282 -20.05 -11.34 24.38
C GLU A 282 -20.80 -10.88 23.12
N VAL A 283 -20.04 -10.45 22.11
CA VAL A 283 -20.48 -10.29 20.72
C VAL A 283 -19.73 -11.29 19.85
N THR A 284 -20.46 -12.12 19.11
CA THR A 284 -19.91 -13.22 18.29
C THR A 284 -20.04 -12.91 16.79
N TYR A 285 -19.05 -13.35 16.00
CA TYR A 285 -18.94 -13.05 14.56
C TYR A 285 -18.92 -14.36 13.75
N GLY A 286 -19.93 -14.54 12.90
CA GLY A 286 -20.07 -15.66 11.97
C GLY A 286 -19.54 -15.31 10.57
N TYR A 287 -18.96 -16.30 9.90
CA TYR A 287 -18.34 -16.13 8.57
C TYR A 287 -18.78 -17.22 7.59
N SER A 288 -18.82 -16.87 6.30
CA SER A 288 -18.87 -17.81 5.19
C SER A 288 -17.53 -17.77 4.44
N CYS A 289 -16.81 -18.89 4.40
CA CYS A 289 -15.51 -19.00 3.75
C CYS A 289 -15.60 -20.00 2.59
N PRO A 290 -15.92 -19.56 1.36
CA PRO A 290 -16.05 -20.46 0.21
C PRO A 290 -14.71 -20.95 -0.35
N GLU A 291 -13.62 -20.19 -0.13
CA GLU A 291 -12.31 -20.42 -0.74
C GLU A 291 -11.23 -19.82 0.18
N LEU A 292 -10.53 -20.62 1.00
CA LEU A 292 -9.55 -20.08 1.96
C LEU A 292 -8.37 -19.38 1.22
N PRO A 293 -7.93 -18.17 1.63
CA PRO A 293 -8.21 -17.48 2.88
C PRO A 293 -9.41 -16.51 2.86
N LEU A 294 -10.22 -16.48 1.79
CA LEU A 294 -11.37 -15.59 1.66
C LEU A 294 -12.54 -16.06 2.54
N CYS A 295 -12.84 -15.24 3.55
CA CYS A 295 -14.04 -15.31 4.35
C CYS A 295 -14.81 -13.98 4.22
N TYR A 296 -16.12 -14.09 4.06
CA TYR A 296 -17.09 -12.99 4.16
C TYR A 296 -17.74 -13.03 5.54
N VAL A 297 -17.98 -11.89 6.18
CA VAL A 297 -18.85 -11.86 7.38
C VAL A 297 -20.25 -12.31 6.96
N SER A 298 -20.88 -13.23 7.68
CA SER A 298 -22.24 -13.68 7.41
C SER A 298 -23.22 -13.21 8.47
N SER A 299 -22.78 -13.16 9.73
CA SER A 299 -23.57 -12.59 10.83
C SER A 299 -22.73 -12.04 11.97
N ILE A 300 -23.34 -11.16 12.78
CA ILE A 300 -22.82 -10.76 14.09
C ILE A 300 -23.98 -10.91 15.09
N SER A 301 -23.76 -11.64 16.18
CA SER A 301 -24.83 -12.02 17.13
C SER A 301 -24.46 -11.72 18.58
N TYR A 302 -25.39 -11.08 19.29
CA TYR A 302 -25.22 -10.62 20.68
C TYR A 302 -26.58 -10.32 21.31
N ASN A 303 -26.81 -10.74 22.57
CA ASN A 303 -28.02 -10.41 23.34
C ASN A 303 -29.36 -10.53 22.56
N LYS A 304 -29.60 -11.70 21.94
CA LYS A 304 -30.74 -11.99 21.05
C LYS A 304 -30.91 -11.07 19.82
N ARG A 305 -29.93 -10.22 19.50
CA ARG A 305 -29.84 -9.51 18.22
C ARG A 305 -28.93 -10.27 17.26
N THR A 306 -29.26 -10.16 15.98
CA THR A 306 -28.43 -10.67 14.88
C THR A 306 -28.43 -9.66 13.76
N ILE A 307 -27.23 -9.25 13.36
CA ILE A 307 -26.98 -8.53 12.11
C ILE A 307 -26.59 -9.60 11.08
N SER A 308 -27.19 -9.58 9.90
CA SER A 308 -26.90 -10.51 8.80
C SER A 308 -26.46 -9.76 7.56
N PHE A 309 -25.44 -10.26 6.88
CA PHE A 309 -24.91 -9.70 5.65
C PHE A 309 -25.26 -10.62 4.48
N LEU A 310 -25.98 -10.09 3.51
CA LEU A 310 -26.46 -10.76 2.30
C LEU A 310 -25.70 -10.18 1.11
N TYR A 311 -25.29 -11.06 0.19
CA TYR A 311 -24.31 -10.74 -0.85
C TYR A 311 -24.78 -11.17 -2.23
N GLU A 312 -24.59 -10.29 -3.20
CA GLU A 312 -24.71 -10.60 -4.63
C GLU A 312 -23.33 -10.96 -5.22
N GLU A 313 -23.33 -11.66 -6.36
CA GLU A 313 -22.14 -11.84 -7.20
C GLU A 313 -21.86 -10.53 -7.97
N ARG A 314 -20.61 -10.10 -8.00
CA ARG A 314 -20.19 -8.84 -8.65
C ARG A 314 -19.71 -9.10 -10.08
N PRO A 315 -19.93 -8.18 -11.04
CA PRO A 315 -19.41 -8.34 -12.40
C PRO A 315 -17.89 -8.15 -12.51
N ASP A 316 -17.25 -7.58 -11.47
CA ASP A 316 -15.86 -7.15 -11.45
C ASP A 316 -15.04 -7.86 -10.35
N TYR A 317 -14.76 -9.15 -10.54
CA TYR A 317 -14.04 -9.95 -9.53
C TYR A 317 -12.68 -9.32 -9.16
N LEU A 318 -12.48 -9.03 -7.86
CA LEU A 318 -11.20 -8.50 -7.39
C LEU A 318 -10.22 -9.65 -7.21
N LEU A 319 -9.09 -9.58 -7.93
CA LEU A 319 -8.00 -10.55 -7.85
C LEU A 319 -6.94 -10.06 -6.87
N MET A 320 -6.57 -10.90 -5.91
CA MET A 320 -5.52 -10.60 -4.92
C MET A 320 -4.49 -11.74 -4.88
N ALA A 321 -3.25 -11.45 -5.25
CA ALA A 321 -2.13 -12.35 -5.02
C ALA A 321 -1.87 -12.49 -3.51
N ASN A 322 -1.90 -13.72 -3.00
CA ASN A 322 -1.92 -14.02 -1.56
C ASN A 322 -0.61 -14.60 -1.01
N GLY A 323 0.40 -14.77 -1.86
CA GLY A 323 1.73 -15.34 -1.54
C GLY A 323 2.01 -16.64 -2.29
N HIS A 324 0.98 -17.49 -2.42
CA HIS A 324 1.08 -18.77 -3.13
C HIS A 324 0.25 -18.79 -4.43
N THR A 325 -0.90 -18.11 -4.45
CA THR A 325 -1.85 -18.11 -5.58
C THR A 325 -2.67 -16.80 -5.63
N ILE A 326 -3.73 -16.76 -6.45
CA ILE A 326 -4.64 -15.62 -6.59
C ILE A 326 -5.97 -15.97 -5.91
N THR A 327 -6.32 -15.21 -4.87
CA THR A 327 -7.66 -15.23 -4.27
C THR A 327 -8.61 -14.37 -5.11
N THR A 328 -9.80 -14.89 -5.41
CA THR A 328 -10.81 -14.22 -6.25
C THR A 328 -12.02 -13.79 -5.43
N ILE A 329 -12.21 -12.49 -5.21
CA ILE A 329 -13.36 -11.94 -4.49
C ILE A 329 -14.53 -11.77 -5.46
N LYS A 330 -15.47 -12.72 -5.40
CA LYS A 330 -16.61 -12.86 -6.31
C LYS A 330 -17.85 -12.09 -5.87
N ASN A 331 -17.95 -11.69 -4.60
CA ASN A 331 -19.19 -11.16 -4.03
C ASN A 331 -19.03 -9.75 -3.41
N ARG A 332 -20.14 -9.01 -3.33
CA ARG A 332 -20.27 -7.71 -2.64
C ARG A 332 -21.54 -7.68 -1.79
N VAL A 333 -21.60 -6.86 -0.73
CA VAL A 333 -22.77 -6.78 0.16
C VAL A 333 -23.91 -6.09 -0.57
N GLU A 334 -25.04 -6.76 -0.71
CA GLU A 334 -26.27 -6.24 -1.30
C GLU A 334 -27.25 -5.74 -0.23
N SER A 335 -27.34 -6.43 0.91
CA SER A 335 -28.26 -6.07 1.98
C SER A 335 -27.73 -6.42 3.36
N ILE A 336 -27.96 -5.51 4.32
CA ILE A 336 -27.63 -5.70 5.74
C ILE A 336 -28.94 -5.72 6.51
N ILE A 337 -29.23 -6.79 7.25
CA ILE A 337 -30.51 -6.99 7.95
C ILE A 337 -30.27 -7.10 9.46
N VAL A 338 -30.99 -6.28 10.24
CA VAL A 338 -30.84 -6.18 11.69
C VAL A 338 -32.08 -6.74 12.38
N LYS A 339 -31.91 -7.83 13.12
CA LYS A 339 -32.97 -8.53 13.85
C LYS A 339 -32.79 -8.40 15.36
N THR A 340 -33.91 -8.35 16.09
CA THR A 340 -33.98 -8.44 17.56
C THR A 340 -35.04 -9.47 17.92
N GLU A 341 -34.70 -10.46 18.75
CA GLU A 341 -35.54 -11.62 19.10
C GLU A 341 -36.12 -12.34 17.86
N GLY A 342 -35.34 -12.38 16.77
CA GLY A 342 -35.71 -13.00 15.49
C GLY A 342 -36.53 -12.10 14.55
N ALA A 343 -37.27 -11.12 15.07
CA ALA A 343 -38.02 -10.15 14.29
C ALA A 343 -37.08 -9.12 13.62
N VAL A 344 -37.41 -8.68 12.40
CA VAL A 344 -36.65 -7.62 11.72
C VAL A 344 -36.96 -6.27 12.35
N THR A 345 -35.92 -5.48 12.59
CA THR A 345 -36.00 -4.14 13.20
C THR A 345 -35.56 -3.05 12.23
N ARG A 346 -34.52 -3.32 11.43
CA ARG A 346 -34.03 -2.44 10.36
C ARG A 346 -33.41 -3.27 9.24
N GLY A 347 -33.30 -2.70 8.06
CA GLY A 347 -32.44 -3.21 6.98
C GLY A 347 -31.83 -2.07 6.18
N TYR A 348 -30.84 -2.40 5.36
CA TYR A 348 -30.18 -1.48 4.45
C TYR A 348 -30.04 -2.17 3.10
N ARG A 349 -30.51 -1.54 2.03
CA ARG A 349 -30.24 -1.96 0.66
C ARG A 349 -29.05 -1.17 0.13
N LEU A 350 -28.11 -1.86 -0.50
CA LEU A 350 -26.97 -1.28 -1.18
C LEU A 350 -27.16 -1.49 -2.69
N GLU A 351 -26.80 -0.51 -3.50
CA GLU A 351 -26.91 -0.58 -4.97
C GLU A 351 -25.65 -0.02 -5.62
N TYR A 352 -25.27 -0.57 -6.77
CA TYR A 352 -23.96 -0.33 -7.37
C TYR A 352 -24.05 0.08 -8.84
N SER A 353 -23.30 1.12 -9.21
CA SER A 353 -22.97 1.44 -10.60
C SER A 353 -21.65 0.74 -11.00
N GLN A 354 -21.35 0.74 -12.30
CA GLN A 354 -20.05 0.31 -12.81
C GLN A 354 -19.31 1.53 -13.35
N ALA A 355 -18.04 1.67 -12.97
CA ALA A 355 -17.17 2.75 -13.43
C ALA A 355 -16.92 2.65 -14.93
N ALA A 356 -16.99 3.79 -15.63
CA ALA A 356 -16.67 3.85 -17.05
C ALA A 356 -15.20 3.44 -17.31
N GLY A 357 -14.96 2.72 -18.41
CA GLY A 357 -13.65 2.24 -18.83
C GLY A 357 -13.12 1.05 -18.02
N SER A 358 -13.07 1.15 -16.69
CA SER A 358 -12.52 0.09 -15.82
C SER A 358 -13.51 -1.00 -15.45
N GLY A 359 -14.82 -0.74 -15.54
CA GLY A 359 -15.86 -1.70 -15.15
C GLY A 359 -15.84 -2.05 -13.66
N ALA A 360 -15.30 -1.18 -12.80
CA ALA A 360 -15.22 -1.42 -11.35
C ALA A 360 -16.54 -1.03 -10.64
N SER A 361 -17.01 -1.87 -9.71
CA SER A 361 -18.19 -1.61 -8.90
C SER A 361 -17.99 -0.38 -8.01
N GLN A 362 -18.94 0.55 -8.07
CA GLN A 362 -19.01 1.76 -7.25
C GLN A 362 -20.32 1.73 -6.45
N LEU A 363 -20.28 1.96 -5.13
CA LEU A 363 -21.50 2.04 -4.32
C LEU A 363 -22.29 3.29 -4.72
N ALA A 364 -23.41 3.12 -5.41
CA ALA A 364 -24.20 4.21 -5.97
C ALA A 364 -25.32 4.67 -5.01
N SER A 365 -25.84 3.78 -4.18
CA SER A 365 -26.84 4.13 -3.17
C SER A 365 -26.80 3.27 -1.91
N VAL A 366 -27.31 3.83 -0.81
CA VAL A 366 -27.69 3.11 0.41
C VAL A 366 -29.07 3.61 0.86
N GLN A 367 -30.01 2.69 1.10
CA GLN A 367 -31.36 3.02 1.55
C GLN A 367 -31.74 2.23 2.82
N PRO A 368 -32.07 2.90 3.95
CA PRO A 368 -32.60 2.23 5.14
C PRO A 368 -34.06 1.83 5.00
N PHE A 369 -34.42 0.65 5.52
CA PHE A 369 -35.77 0.11 5.60
C PHE A 369 -36.15 -0.23 7.04
N GLY A 370 -37.44 -0.14 7.35
CA GLY A 370 -38.02 -0.47 8.65
C GLY A 370 -38.28 -1.98 8.87
N SER A 371 -39.00 -2.29 9.93
CA SER A 371 -39.34 -3.67 10.33
C SER A 371 -40.28 -4.41 9.37
N ASN A 372 -41.01 -3.68 8.51
CA ASN A 372 -41.92 -4.24 7.50
C ASN A 372 -41.25 -4.49 6.14
N LEU A 373 -39.92 -4.60 6.09
CA LEU A 373 -39.21 -4.97 4.87
C LEU A 373 -39.52 -6.41 4.45
N ALA A 374 -39.54 -6.63 3.13
CA ALA A 374 -39.63 -7.94 2.51
C ALA A 374 -38.38 -8.20 1.68
N LEU A 375 -37.81 -9.40 1.83
CA LEU A 375 -36.73 -9.90 0.99
C LEU A 375 -37.32 -10.67 -0.20
N ASP A 376 -36.61 -10.68 -1.32
CA ASP A 376 -36.84 -11.65 -2.40
C ASP A 376 -36.04 -12.95 -2.18
N GLU A 377 -36.12 -13.86 -3.15
CA GLU A 377 -35.48 -15.19 -3.11
C GLU A 377 -33.94 -15.12 -3.07
N THR A 378 -33.35 -14.02 -3.54
CA THR A 378 -31.90 -13.76 -3.49
C THR A 378 -31.45 -13.11 -2.18
N GLY A 379 -32.38 -12.61 -1.36
CA GLY A 379 -32.08 -11.93 -0.09
C GLY A 379 -31.93 -10.41 -0.21
N ARG A 380 -32.25 -9.82 -1.38
CA ARG A 380 -32.29 -8.38 -1.58
C ARG A 380 -33.57 -7.80 -0.96
N ILE A 381 -33.49 -6.59 -0.40
CA ILE A 381 -34.69 -5.88 0.07
C ILE A 381 -35.53 -5.40 -1.13
N ALA A 382 -36.60 -6.12 -1.43
CA ALA A 382 -37.48 -5.83 -2.57
C ALA A 382 -38.52 -4.74 -2.25
N SER A 383 -39.08 -4.73 -1.04
CA SER A 383 -40.09 -3.74 -0.62
C SER A 383 -40.11 -3.52 0.89
N GLY A 384 -40.90 -2.55 1.35
CA GLY A 384 -41.04 -2.13 2.75
C GLY A 384 -41.11 -0.61 2.89
N THR A 385 -41.39 -0.12 4.10
CA THR A 385 -41.27 1.32 4.41
C THR A 385 -39.79 1.67 4.55
N SER A 386 -39.36 2.74 3.89
CA SER A 386 -37.96 3.20 3.86
C SER A 386 -37.79 4.64 4.31
N LEU A 387 -36.58 4.97 4.74
CA LEU A 387 -36.10 6.34 4.86
C LEU A 387 -35.60 6.85 3.49
N PRO A 388 -35.34 8.16 3.35
CA PRO A 388 -34.71 8.71 2.14
C PRO A 388 -33.44 7.95 1.75
N ILE A 389 -33.30 7.71 0.45
CA ILE A 389 -32.11 7.09 -0.14
C ILE A 389 -30.93 8.06 -0.09
N THR A 390 -29.77 7.59 0.31
CA THR A 390 -28.50 8.32 0.18
C THR A 390 -27.83 7.84 -1.10
N THR A 391 -27.43 8.75 -1.98
CA THR A 391 -26.80 8.46 -3.26
C THR A 391 -25.39 9.01 -3.32
N PHE A 392 -24.53 8.35 -4.10
CA PHE A 392 -23.13 8.74 -4.30
C PHE A 392 -22.84 8.84 -5.79
N ALA A 393 -22.24 9.95 -6.20
CA ALA A 393 -21.80 10.20 -7.57
C ALA A 393 -20.27 10.15 -7.66
N TYR A 394 -19.77 9.73 -8.82
CA TYR A 394 -18.34 9.55 -9.08
C TYR A 394 -17.96 10.26 -10.37
N ASN A 395 -16.74 10.80 -10.43
CA ASN A 395 -16.21 11.38 -11.65
C ASN A 395 -16.13 10.31 -12.73
N ALA A 396 -16.86 10.50 -13.84
CA ALA A 396 -17.11 9.48 -14.86
C ALA A 396 -15.90 9.13 -15.74
N GLY A 397 -14.67 9.54 -15.38
CA GLY A 397 -13.44 9.21 -16.09
C GLY A 397 -13.46 9.57 -17.58
N GLY A 398 -14.17 10.65 -17.94
CA GLY A 398 -14.42 11.00 -19.34
C GLY A 398 -13.12 11.20 -20.12
N SER A 399 -13.10 10.71 -21.37
CA SER A 399 -11.95 10.85 -22.27
C SER A 399 -11.46 12.29 -22.32
N PHE A 400 -10.14 12.48 -22.34
CA PHE A 400 -9.49 13.77 -22.55
C PHE A 400 -9.80 14.30 -23.96
N THR A 401 -10.93 14.99 -24.12
CA THR A 401 -11.38 15.60 -25.38
C THR A 401 -10.76 16.97 -25.64
N ALA A 402 -10.14 17.57 -24.63
CA ALA A 402 -9.39 18.81 -24.74
C ALA A 402 -7.99 18.57 -25.36
N ALA A 403 -7.90 18.65 -26.69
CA ALA A 403 -6.62 18.72 -27.38
C ALA A 403 -6.07 20.16 -27.31
N ALA A 404 -5.08 20.40 -26.45
CA ALA A 404 -4.38 21.67 -26.34
C ALA A 404 -3.15 21.72 -27.28
N GLU A 405 -3.13 22.67 -28.20
CA GLU A 405 -1.96 22.99 -29.02
C GLU A 405 -0.90 23.70 -28.17
N LEU A 406 0.16 23.01 -27.77
CA LEU A 406 1.24 23.55 -26.92
C LEU A 406 2.28 24.34 -27.76
N PRO A 407 2.27 25.69 -27.78
CA PRO A 407 3.06 26.46 -28.75
C PRO A 407 4.56 26.39 -28.47
N SER A 408 4.91 26.30 -27.19
CA SER A 408 6.26 26.08 -26.63
C SER A 408 6.96 24.83 -27.18
N LEU A 409 6.18 23.81 -27.58
CA LEU A 409 6.70 22.54 -28.11
C LEU A 409 6.72 22.48 -29.64
N LYS A 410 6.15 23.45 -30.37
CA LYS A 410 6.12 23.43 -31.86
C LYS A 410 7.51 23.53 -32.49
N THR A 411 8.49 24.05 -31.75
CA THR A 411 9.92 24.08 -32.14
C THR A 411 10.75 22.95 -31.52
N ALA A 412 10.14 22.01 -30.77
CA ALA A 412 10.85 20.87 -30.19
C ALA A 412 11.22 19.79 -31.22
N HIS A 413 10.62 19.82 -32.41
CA HIS A 413 10.98 18.91 -33.50
C HIS A 413 12.42 19.15 -33.98
N PHE A 414 13.34 18.22 -33.67
CA PHE A 414 14.58 18.08 -34.43
C PHE A 414 14.21 17.79 -35.89
N SER A 415 14.57 18.70 -36.80
CA SER A 415 14.12 18.68 -38.20
C SER A 415 14.59 17.42 -38.92
N SER A 416 13.66 16.54 -39.29
CA SER A 416 13.90 15.40 -40.17
C SER A 416 14.04 15.87 -41.62
N THR A 417 15.13 16.57 -41.92
CA THR A 417 15.50 16.95 -43.29
C THR A 417 15.84 15.69 -44.07
N SER A 418 14.92 15.25 -44.92
CA SER A 418 15.15 14.20 -45.92
C SER A 418 16.04 14.73 -47.04
N GLY A 419 17.33 14.88 -46.74
CA GLY A 419 18.34 15.18 -47.75
C GLY A 419 18.41 14.06 -48.80
N THR A 420 18.88 14.40 -50.00
CA THR A 420 18.98 13.47 -51.15
C THR A 420 19.94 12.30 -50.93
N GLU A 421 20.72 12.29 -49.84
CA GLU A 421 21.54 11.17 -49.39
C GLU A 421 21.00 10.54 -48.10
N GLY A 422 20.02 9.64 -48.20
CA GLY A 422 19.74 8.50 -47.29
C GLY A 422 19.48 8.71 -45.77
N VAL A 423 19.77 9.88 -45.19
CA VAL A 423 19.83 10.11 -43.74
C VAL A 423 18.43 10.30 -43.17
N LYS A 424 17.97 9.34 -42.36
CA LYS A 424 16.74 9.43 -41.57
C LYS A 424 17.07 9.72 -40.11
N TYR A 425 16.98 10.99 -39.72
CA TYR A 425 16.95 11.38 -38.31
C TYR A 425 15.82 10.61 -37.60
N ARG A 426 16.16 9.88 -36.54
CA ARG A 426 15.15 9.27 -35.67
C ARG A 426 15.05 10.06 -34.37
N ASN A 427 13.93 10.74 -34.20
CA ASN A 427 13.55 11.36 -32.94
C ASN A 427 12.82 10.29 -32.11
N ARG A 428 13.31 9.99 -30.91
CA ARG A 428 12.54 9.30 -29.86
C ARG A 428 12.09 10.34 -28.85
N ILE A 429 10.83 10.24 -28.45
CA ILE A 429 10.22 11.01 -27.37
C ILE A 429 9.93 10.03 -26.24
N SER A 430 10.24 10.40 -25.01
CA SER A 430 9.89 9.66 -23.79
C SER A 430 9.30 10.66 -22.80
N VAL A 431 8.15 10.32 -22.22
CA VAL A 431 7.50 11.14 -21.19
C VAL A 431 7.71 10.45 -19.86
N THR A 432 8.33 11.13 -18.92
CA THR A 432 8.60 10.60 -17.57
C THR A 432 8.89 11.75 -16.62
N ASP A 433 8.36 11.64 -15.41
CA ASP A 433 8.85 12.39 -14.25
C ASP A 433 10.34 12.03 -14.03
N VAL A 434 11.25 13.01 -14.08
CA VAL A 434 12.70 12.79 -13.82
C VAL A 434 13.19 13.34 -12.49
N ASN A 435 12.42 14.20 -11.82
CA ASN A 435 12.81 14.88 -10.57
C ASN A 435 12.00 14.42 -9.34
N SER A 436 10.96 13.62 -9.55
CA SER A 436 9.93 13.17 -8.60
C SER A 436 9.01 14.26 -8.05
N ASP A 437 8.67 15.29 -8.85
CA ASP A 437 7.69 16.34 -8.51
C ASP A 437 6.23 16.00 -8.90
N ALA A 438 6.00 14.85 -9.54
CA ALA A 438 4.72 14.34 -10.05
C ALA A 438 4.12 15.09 -11.27
N VAL A 439 4.84 16.06 -11.85
CA VAL A 439 4.71 16.44 -13.26
C VAL A 439 5.53 15.46 -14.11
N SER A 440 5.40 15.47 -15.43
CA SER A 440 6.21 14.60 -16.31
C SER A 440 6.90 15.39 -17.40
N GLU A 441 8.22 15.26 -17.45
CA GLU A 441 9.06 15.86 -18.48
C GLU A 441 8.90 15.14 -19.81
N ILE A 442 9.10 15.89 -20.89
CA ILE A 442 9.20 15.36 -22.24
C ILE A 442 10.68 15.33 -22.61
N PHE A 443 11.29 14.15 -22.52
CA PHE A 443 12.65 13.90 -22.98
C PHE A 443 12.66 13.58 -24.47
N LEU A 444 13.48 14.31 -25.23
CA LEU A 444 13.74 14.06 -26.64
C LEU A 444 15.19 13.64 -26.87
N HIS A 445 15.34 12.57 -27.64
CA HIS A 445 16.61 12.07 -28.16
C HIS A 445 16.54 12.01 -29.69
N ALA A 446 17.48 12.65 -30.38
CA ALA A 446 17.60 12.61 -31.84
C ALA A 446 19.02 12.22 -32.27
N TYR A 447 19.15 11.33 -33.24
CA TYR A 447 20.44 10.91 -33.81
C TYR A 447 20.37 10.87 -35.35
N LYS A 448 21.54 11.01 -36.00
CA LYS A 448 21.65 11.14 -37.46
C LYS A 448 21.70 9.78 -38.17
N THR A 449 22.63 8.90 -37.79
CA THR A 449 22.70 7.49 -38.24
C THR A 449 23.33 6.60 -37.16
N SER A 450 23.24 5.28 -37.30
CA SER A 450 23.97 4.31 -36.45
C SER A 450 25.50 4.38 -36.56
N ALA A 451 26.03 5.10 -37.55
CA ALA A 451 27.46 5.34 -37.73
C ALA A 451 27.90 6.76 -37.32
N SER A 452 26.99 7.67 -36.94
CA SER A 452 27.34 9.09 -36.76
C SER A 452 27.96 9.41 -35.39
N GLY A 453 27.86 8.52 -34.40
CA GLY A 453 28.40 8.72 -33.04
C GLY A 453 27.90 9.97 -32.30
N THR A 454 26.84 10.61 -32.82
CA THR A 454 26.39 11.95 -32.43
C THR A 454 24.89 11.96 -32.21
N CYS A 455 24.51 12.32 -30.99
CA CYS A 455 23.14 12.34 -30.48
C CYS A 455 22.86 13.71 -29.87
N GLY A 456 21.71 14.30 -30.19
CA GLY A 456 21.17 15.49 -29.55
C GLY A 456 20.13 15.09 -28.50
N TYR A 457 20.18 15.75 -27.35
CA TYR A 457 19.23 15.55 -26.25
C TYR A 457 18.55 16.87 -25.88
N ALA A 458 17.31 16.78 -25.42
CA ALA A 458 16.60 17.89 -24.80
C ALA A 458 15.59 17.36 -23.78
N LEU A 459 15.46 18.05 -22.65
CA LEU A 459 14.44 17.81 -21.65
C LEU A 459 13.51 19.04 -21.65
N PHE A 460 12.20 18.81 -21.74
CA PHE A 460 11.21 19.88 -21.66
C PHE A 460 10.35 19.69 -20.40
N HIS A 461 10.27 20.72 -19.56
CA HIS A 461 9.57 20.71 -18.27
C HIS A 461 8.63 21.91 -18.14
N SER A 462 7.52 21.78 -17.43
CA SER A 462 6.49 22.82 -17.25
C SER A 462 6.20 23.04 -15.76
N PRO A 463 7.08 23.75 -15.03
CA PRO A 463 7.08 23.78 -13.56
C PRO A 463 5.88 24.54 -12.95
N LEU A 464 5.10 25.26 -13.77
CA LEU A 464 3.87 25.94 -13.35
C LEU A 464 2.59 25.22 -13.83
N MET A 465 2.72 24.10 -14.54
CA MET A 465 1.62 23.35 -15.17
C MET A 465 0.68 24.19 -16.06
N ASP A 466 1.17 25.31 -16.57
CA ASP A 466 0.45 26.31 -17.39
C ASP A 466 0.53 26.03 -18.91
N GLY A 467 1.25 24.98 -19.33
CA GLY A 467 1.53 24.66 -20.73
C GLY A 467 2.76 25.37 -21.31
N VAL A 468 3.47 26.19 -20.52
CA VAL A 468 4.73 26.82 -20.91
C VAL A 468 5.88 25.87 -20.57
N PHE A 469 6.44 25.23 -21.60
CA PHE A 469 7.57 24.32 -21.47
C PHE A 469 8.91 25.05 -21.60
N SER A 470 9.73 24.96 -20.56
CA SER A 470 11.15 25.35 -20.59
C SER A 470 12.01 24.20 -21.10
N LYS A 471 13.14 24.50 -21.75
CA LYS A 471 14.02 23.51 -22.41
C LYS A 471 15.41 23.49 -21.79
N VAL A 472 15.81 22.33 -21.28
CA VAL A 472 17.18 22.02 -20.85
C VAL A 472 17.88 21.13 -21.89
N VAL A 473 19.18 21.31 -22.11
CA VAL A 473 20.01 20.48 -23.00
C VAL A 473 21.06 19.76 -22.14
N PRO A 474 20.85 18.49 -21.76
CA PRO A 474 21.78 17.78 -20.89
C PRO A 474 23.09 17.43 -21.63
N THR A 475 24.21 17.85 -21.06
CA THR A 475 25.56 17.62 -21.61
C THR A 475 26.21 16.37 -21.02
N GLY A 476 26.98 15.63 -21.84
CA GLY A 476 27.77 14.48 -21.36
C GLY A 476 27.03 13.14 -21.30
N LEU A 477 25.82 13.06 -21.85
CA LEU A 477 25.14 11.78 -22.07
C LEU A 477 25.81 10.99 -23.22
N PRO A 478 26.02 9.67 -23.08
CA PRO A 478 26.62 8.85 -24.13
C PRO A 478 25.64 8.64 -25.30
N CYS A 479 26.15 8.74 -26.53
CA CYS A 479 25.34 8.56 -27.73
C CYS A 479 25.11 7.07 -28.06
N GLU A 480 24.12 6.46 -27.41
CA GLU A 480 23.65 5.12 -27.74
C GLU A 480 22.75 5.13 -28.97
N VAL A 481 23.23 4.54 -30.08
CA VAL A 481 22.44 4.42 -31.31
C VAL A 481 22.01 2.97 -31.56
N TRP A 482 20.69 2.78 -31.58
CA TRP A 482 20.05 1.49 -31.81
C TRP A 482 20.41 0.87 -33.16
N GLN A 483 21.24 -0.17 -33.14
CA GLN A 483 21.44 -1.07 -34.26
C GLN A 483 20.36 -2.15 -34.22
N THR A 484 19.50 -2.20 -35.25
CA THR A 484 18.60 -3.33 -35.49
C THR A 484 19.36 -4.39 -36.27
N SER A 485 19.93 -5.38 -35.59
CA SER A 485 20.61 -6.52 -36.22
C SER A 485 19.59 -7.44 -36.90
N THR A 486 19.49 -7.37 -38.23
CA THR A 486 18.77 -8.36 -39.03
C THR A 486 19.61 -9.60 -39.24
N GLU A 487 19.94 -10.30 -38.16
CA GLU A 487 20.41 -11.69 -38.22
C GLU A 487 19.21 -12.64 -38.23
N GLY A 488 19.32 -13.72 -39.01
CA GLY A 488 18.18 -14.52 -39.45
C GLY A 488 17.60 -15.49 -38.41
N THR A 489 17.04 -14.99 -37.30
CA THR A 489 16.12 -15.76 -36.44
C THR A 489 14.89 -14.93 -36.07
N GLY A 490 13.72 -15.58 -35.97
CA GLY A 490 12.41 -14.93 -35.92
C GLY A 490 11.99 -14.35 -34.57
N LEU A 491 12.89 -13.66 -33.85
CA LEU A 491 12.57 -12.99 -32.57
C LEU A 491 13.04 -11.54 -32.59
N ASN A 492 12.09 -10.61 -32.57
CA ASN A 492 12.33 -9.17 -32.70
C ASN A 492 12.68 -8.55 -31.34
N THR A 493 13.93 -8.70 -30.90
CA THR A 493 14.44 -8.18 -29.61
C THR A 493 14.50 -6.65 -29.61
N THR A 494 13.41 -6.03 -29.17
CA THR A 494 13.35 -4.59 -28.92
C THR A 494 14.09 -4.29 -27.62
N TYR A 495 15.36 -3.93 -27.72
CA TYR A 495 16.09 -3.35 -26.59
C TYR A 495 15.54 -1.94 -26.31
N GLU A 496 15.16 -1.72 -25.05
CA GLU A 496 14.70 -0.44 -24.51
C GLU A 496 15.88 0.33 -23.91
N LEU A 497 15.71 1.65 -23.70
CA LEU A 497 16.74 2.50 -23.08
C LEU A 497 17.20 1.92 -21.72
N PRO A 498 18.48 2.07 -21.32
CA PRO A 498 18.97 1.63 -20.02
C PRO A 498 18.24 2.32 -18.85
N PHE A 499 17.57 3.45 -19.11
CA PHE A 499 16.61 4.09 -18.24
C PHE A 499 15.26 3.35 -18.21
N ARG A 500 15.23 2.12 -17.69
CA ARG A 500 13.99 1.58 -17.14
C ARG A 500 13.67 2.27 -15.82
N VAL A 501 12.85 3.31 -15.88
CA VAL A 501 11.88 3.52 -14.81
C VAL A 501 10.95 2.31 -14.86
N ALA A 502 11.21 1.31 -14.01
CA ALA A 502 10.39 0.12 -13.96
C ALA A 502 9.00 0.51 -13.43
N ASP A 503 8.00 0.46 -14.32
CA ASP A 503 6.60 0.86 -14.04
C ASP A 503 5.95 -0.09 -13.01
N ASN A 504 6.29 0.14 -11.75
CA ASN A 504 5.76 -0.53 -10.59
C ASN A 504 4.50 0.22 -10.18
N GLY A 505 3.34 -0.32 -10.57
CA GLY A 505 2.02 0.30 -10.40
C GLY A 505 1.72 0.92 -9.02
N PRO A 506 0.71 1.80 -8.97
CA PRO A 506 0.72 3.02 -8.16
C PRO A 506 0.92 2.78 -6.65
N GLY A 507 2.13 2.97 -6.15
CA GLY A 507 2.37 3.04 -4.69
C GLY A 507 3.73 2.63 -4.13
N ARG A 508 4.78 2.44 -4.94
CA ARG A 508 6.14 2.21 -4.42
C ARG A 508 6.97 3.48 -4.51
N ARG A 509 7.63 3.88 -3.40
CA ARG A 509 8.65 4.93 -3.44
C ARG A 509 9.79 4.48 -4.35
N HIS A 510 10.29 5.37 -5.20
CA HIS A 510 11.33 5.04 -6.19
C HIS A 510 12.66 4.71 -5.49
N LEU A 511 12.96 3.41 -5.38
CA LEU A 511 14.25 2.93 -4.89
C LEU A 511 15.10 2.48 -6.09
N TRP A 512 16.16 3.23 -6.38
CA TRP A 512 17.02 2.99 -7.52
C TRP A 512 17.77 1.65 -7.40
N ARG A 513 17.31 0.62 -8.11
CA ARG A 513 18.07 -0.61 -8.39
C ARG A 513 18.24 -0.77 -9.89
N LEU A 514 19.44 -0.46 -10.38
CA LEU A 514 19.90 -0.87 -11.70
C LEU A 514 20.00 -2.40 -11.74
N PHE A 515 19.28 -3.03 -12.67
CA PHE A 515 19.44 -4.45 -12.97
C PHE A 515 20.58 -4.64 -13.97
N CYS A 516 21.63 -5.38 -13.59
CA CYS A 516 22.45 -6.07 -14.56
C CYS A 516 21.69 -7.35 -14.99
N PRO A 517 21.43 -7.58 -16.30
CA PRO A 517 20.82 -8.81 -16.76
C PRO A 517 21.91 -9.88 -16.96
N ASP A 518 21.90 -10.94 -16.14
CA ASP A 518 22.76 -12.11 -16.35
C ASP A 518 22.34 -12.88 -17.61
N LEU A 519 23.28 -13.09 -18.54
CA LEU A 519 23.11 -13.97 -19.69
C LEU A 519 23.81 -15.31 -19.42
N VAL A 520 23.03 -16.39 -19.30
CA VAL A 520 23.57 -17.73 -18.97
C VAL A 520 24.14 -18.43 -20.22
N VAL A 521 25.40 -18.12 -20.57
CA VAL A 521 26.27 -19.02 -21.38
C VAL A 521 27.74 -18.92 -20.92
N ALA A 522 28.31 -20.06 -20.52
CA ALA A 522 29.74 -20.41 -20.43
C ALA A 522 30.79 -19.39 -19.88
N VAL A 523 31.25 -19.69 -18.68
CA VAL A 523 32.45 -19.22 -17.95
C VAL A 523 33.70 -18.87 -18.80
N VAL A 524 34.19 -17.62 -18.70
CA VAL A 524 35.58 -17.22 -18.37
C VAL A 524 35.51 -15.90 -17.57
N ALA A 525 36.43 -15.61 -16.64
CA ALA A 525 36.30 -14.55 -15.64
C ALA A 525 37.09 -13.24 -15.94
N ALA A 526 36.49 -12.08 -15.60
CA ALA A 526 37.19 -10.83 -15.21
C ALA A 526 36.18 -9.83 -14.55
N PRO A 527 36.57 -9.01 -13.54
CA PRO A 527 35.67 -8.06 -12.87
C PRO A 527 35.90 -6.59 -13.26
N ALA A 528 34.83 -5.84 -13.57
CA ALA A 528 34.85 -4.38 -13.63
C ALA A 528 33.44 -3.75 -13.50
N CYS A 529 33.16 -3.08 -12.38
CA CYS A 529 31.91 -2.32 -12.17
C CYS A 529 32.14 -1.00 -11.41
N HIS A 530 32.80 -0.04 -12.06
CA HIS A 530 32.90 1.36 -11.62
C HIS A 530 33.15 2.23 -12.86
N PRO A 531 32.22 3.11 -13.26
CA PRO A 531 32.24 4.47 -12.69
C PRO A 531 30.88 5.16 -12.50
N LEU A 532 29.76 4.50 -12.83
CA LEU A 532 28.43 5.13 -13.02
C LEU A 532 27.88 5.92 -11.83
N TRP A 533 28.30 5.60 -10.60
CA TRP A 533 27.74 6.18 -9.36
C TRP A 533 27.89 7.71 -9.27
N ARG A 534 28.95 8.30 -9.85
CA ARG A 534 29.19 9.76 -9.83
C ARG A 534 28.35 10.57 -10.84
N LEU A 535 27.62 9.92 -11.74
CA LEU A 535 26.83 10.61 -12.76
C LEU A 535 25.45 11.02 -12.23
N VAL A 536 24.78 10.14 -11.47
CA VAL A 536 23.43 10.36 -10.94
C VAL A 536 23.40 11.53 -9.95
N ASP A 537 24.36 11.59 -9.03
CA ASP A 537 24.49 12.68 -8.04
C ASP A 537 24.79 14.06 -8.67
N ARG A 538 25.30 14.11 -9.91
CA ARG A 538 25.40 15.36 -10.67
C ARG A 538 24.08 15.77 -11.32
N LEU A 539 23.33 14.82 -11.88
CA LEU A 539 22.05 15.11 -12.54
C LEU A 539 21.01 15.63 -11.53
N ALA A 540 20.93 15.02 -10.35
CA ALA A 540 20.04 15.49 -9.28
C ALA A 540 20.33 16.95 -8.85
N ARG A 541 21.60 17.36 -8.78
CA ARG A 541 22.01 18.74 -8.43
C ARG A 541 21.80 19.75 -9.56
N ILE A 542 21.59 19.31 -10.80
CA ILE A 542 21.31 20.16 -11.97
C ILE A 542 19.80 20.31 -12.21
N ALA A 543 18.97 19.39 -11.70
CA ALA A 543 17.52 19.50 -11.72
C ALA A 543 16.93 20.30 -10.53
N ALA A 544 17.74 20.59 -9.50
CA ALA A 544 17.36 21.27 -8.27
C ALA A 544 17.87 22.72 -8.16
N ALA A 545 18.30 23.32 -9.28
CA ALA A 545 18.89 24.66 -9.37
C ALA A 545 18.54 25.33 -10.72
#